data_AF-A0A0F3PYS6-F1
#
_entry.id   AF-A0A0F3PYS6-F1
#
_cell.length_a   1.000
_cell.length_b   1.000
_cell.length_c   1.000
_cell.angle_alpha   90.00
_cell.angle_beta   90.00
_cell.angle_gamma   90.00
#
_symmetry.space_group_name_H-M   'P 1'
#
loop_
_entity.id
_entity.type
_entity.pdbx_description
1 polymer ?
#
loop_
_entity_poly.entity_id
_entity_poly.type
_entity_poly.pdbx_seq_one_letter_code
_entity_poly.pdbx_strand_id
1 'polypeptide(L)'
;MCVLGALLLVPVLLVLALFFFNKNVLMRASFGEDFRVILNKFMADMQSRASAHTQSNSRGGISQKEALEILGLSPNASREQIIAAYHRLMKNSHPDRGGSAYFAQKLNQARDSLLGNK
;
A
#
# COMPACT_ATOMS: atom_id res chain seq x y z
N MET A 1 -5.12 -38.67 -39.83
CA MET A 1 -5.99 -37.89 -38.91
C MET A 1 -5.18 -37.17 -37.81
N CYS A 2 -3.99 -36.61 -38.09
CA CYS A 2 -3.16 -35.99 -37.03
C CYS A 2 -2.76 -34.52 -37.28
N VAL A 3 -2.98 -33.96 -38.47
CA VAL A 3 -2.44 -32.61 -38.79
C VAL A 3 -3.51 -31.51 -38.70
N LEU A 4 -4.80 -31.83 -38.90
CA LEU A 4 -5.89 -30.84 -38.83
C LEU A 4 -6.16 -30.31 -37.41
N GLY A 5 -5.84 -31.09 -36.35
CA GLY A 5 -6.07 -30.66 -34.96
C GLY A 5 -5.07 -29.62 -34.45
N ALA A 6 -3.83 -29.64 -34.94
CA ALA A 6 -2.81 -28.67 -34.56
C ALA A 6 -3.06 -27.28 -35.18
N LEU A 7 -3.70 -27.23 -36.35
CA LEU A 7 -3.94 -25.98 -37.09
C LEU A 7 -4.96 -25.07 -36.40
N LEU A 8 -5.86 -25.63 -35.58
CA LEU A 8 -6.84 -24.86 -34.79
C LEU A 8 -6.32 -24.49 -33.39
N LEU A 9 -5.30 -25.19 -32.88
CA LEU A 9 -4.71 -24.90 -31.57
C LEU A 9 -3.76 -23.71 -31.59
N VAL A 10 -3.01 -23.51 -32.69
CA VAL A 10 -2.09 -22.38 -32.85
C VAL A 10 -2.80 -21.01 -32.77
N PRO A 11 -3.90 -20.74 -33.49
CA PRO A 11 -4.59 -19.46 -33.38
C PRO A 11 -5.24 -19.24 -32.02
N VAL A 12 -5.75 -20.30 -31.37
CA VAL A 12 -6.36 -20.20 -30.03
C VAL A 12 -5.32 -19.88 -28.96
N LEU A 13 -4.14 -20.52 -29.01
CA LEU A 13 -3.03 -20.20 -28.10
C LEU A 13 -2.44 -18.81 -28.36
N LEU A 14 -2.40 -18.36 -29.62
CA LEU A 14 -1.94 -17.02 -29.97
C LEU A 14 -2.90 -15.94 -29.46
N VAL A 15 -4.22 -16.14 -29.59
CA VAL A 15 -5.23 -15.22 -29.04
C VAL A 15 -5.21 -15.22 -27.51
N LEU A 16 -5.04 -16.36 -26.85
CA LEU A 16 -4.88 -16.44 -25.39
C LEU A 16 -3.57 -15.78 -24.93
N ALA A 17 -2.46 -16.00 -25.63
CA ALA A 17 -1.19 -15.34 -25.35
C ALA A 17 -1.30 -13.82 -25.52
N LEU A 18 -1.95 -13.34 -26.58
CA LEU A 18 -2.24 -11.92 -26.77
C LEU A 18 -3.18 -11.37 -25.69
N PHE A 19 -4.16 -12.15 -25.21
CA PHE A 19 -5.08 -11.71 -24.16
C PHE A 19 -4.41 -11.64 -22.77
N PHE A 20 -3.53 -12.59 -22.44
CA PHE A 20 -2.72 -12.59 -21.20
C PHE A 20 -1.58 -11.56 -21.26
N PHE A 21 -0.95 -11.36 -22.43
CA PHE A 21 0.10 -10.36 -22.63
C PHE A 21 -0.47 -8.92 -22.66
N ASN A 22 -1.70 -8.74 -23.16
CA ASN A 22 -2.39 -7.44 -23.26
C ASN A 22 -3.09 -6.99 -21.96
N LYS A 23 -2.92 -7.69 -20.83
CA LYS A 23 -3.31 -7.15 -19.51
C LYS A 23 -2.14 -6.75 -18.62
N ASN A 24 -0.93 -6.64 -19.18
CA ASN A 24 0.22 -5.98 -18.50
C ASN A 24 1.22 -5.27 -19.45
N VAL A 25 0.95 -5.18 -20.76
CA VAL A 25 1.77 -4.43 -21.75
C VAL A 25 0.93 -3.40 -22.51
N LEU A 26 0.08 -2.66 -21.79
CA LEU A 26 -0.60 -1.45 -22.31
C LEU A 26 -0.49 -0.26 -21.34
N MET A 27 0.64 -0.17 -20.64
CA MET A 27 1.11 1.09 -20.05
C MET A 27 2.60 1.30 -20.35
N ARG A 28 3.06 0.88 -21.54
CA ARG A 28 4.38 1.25 -22.05
C ARG A 28 4.25 2.14 -23.27
N ALA A 29 4.34 3.44 -22.98
CA ALA A 29 4.59 4.56 -23.89
C ALA A 29 3.35 5.24 -24.51
N SER A 30 2.82 6.23 -23.78
CA SER A 30 2.84 7.63 -24.26
C SER A 30 2.50 8.66 -23.15
N PHE A 31 3.06 8.48 -21.93
CA PHE A 31 3.06 9.52 -20.88
C PHE A 31 4.50 10.00 -20.60
N GLY A 32 5.36 9.87 -21.61
CA GLY A 32 6.80 10.09 -21.52
C GLY A 32 7.13 11.54 -21.82
N GLU A 33 7.22 12.33 -20.75
CA GLU A 33 8.25 13.32 -20.43
C GLU A 33 7.66 14.31 -19.40
N ASP A 34 6.45 14.80 -19.65
CA ASP A 34 5.77 15.75 -18.76
C ASP A 34 5.33 15.13 -17.44
N PHE A 35 4.79 13.90 -17.46
CA PHE A 35 4.39 13.21 -16.24
C PHE A 35 5.60 12.92 -15.35
N ARG A 36 6.77 12.65 -15.93
CA ARG A 36 8.00 12.44 -15.16
C ARG A 36 8.43 13.71 -14.45
N VAL A 37 8.32 14.86 -15.11
CA VAL A 37 8.62 16.18 -14.51
C VAL A 37 7.62 16.51 -13.41
N ILE A 38 6.33 16.30 -13.66
CA ILE A 38 5.26 16.50 -12.68
C ILE A 38 5.46 15.57 -11.48
N LEU A 39 5.79 14.30 -11.71
CA LEU A 39 6.03 13.31 -10.67
C LEU A 39 7.29 13.62 -9.87
N ASN A 40 8.37 14.05 -10.54
CA ASN A 40 9.61 14.43 -9.86
C ASN A 40 9.42 15.71 -9.03
N LYS A 41 8.66 16.68 -9.53
CA LYS A 41 8.31 17.91 -8.81
C LYS A 41 7.38 17.62 -7.64
N PHE A 42 6.41 16.73 -7.82
CA PHE A 42 5.52 16.26 -6.75
C PHE A 42 6.29 15.51 -5.66
N MET A 43 7.19 14.59 -6.04
CA MET A 43 8.06 13.88 -5.10
C MET A 43 8.99 14.83 -4.35
N ALA A 44 9.55 15.85 -5.02
CA ALA A 44 10.41 16.86 -4.39
C ALA A 44 9.63 17.79 -3.43
N ASP A 45 8.41 18.20 -3.78
CA ASP A 45 7.54 18.98 -2.90
C ASP A 45 7.08 18.15 -1.70
N MET A 46 6.74 16.87 -1.93
CA MET A 46 6.40 15.93 -0.87
C MET A 46 7.60 15.66 0.05
N GLN A 47 8.81 15.53 -0.49
CA GLN A 47 10.05 15.42 0.29
C GLN A 47 10.29 16.68 1.13
N SER A 48 10.03 17.86 0.57
CA SER A 48 10.19 19.14 1.28
C SER A 48 9.12 19.33 2.37
N ARG A 49 7.87 18.94 2.11
CA ARG A 49 6.77 18.93 3.08
C ARG A 49 6.95 17.87 4.14
N ALA A 50 7.42 16.69 3.76
CA ALA A 50 7.82 15.64 4.69
C ALA A 50 8.98 16.13 5.56
N SER A 51 9.97 16.83 5.01
CA SER A 51 11.10 17.35 5.80
C SER A 51 10.69 18.50 6.73
N ALA A 52 9.77 19.38 6.30
CA ALA A 52 9.18 20.42 7.15
C ALA A 52 8.27 19.82 8.25
N HIS A 53 7.61 18.69 7.98
CA HIS A 53 6.84 17.93 8.98
C HIS A 53 7.74 17.06 9.87
N THR A 54 8.88 16.59 9.37
CA THR A 54 9.90 15.83 10.11
C THR A 54 10.71 16.71 11.06
N GLN A 55 10.89 18.00 10.76
CA GLN A 55 11.60 18.92 11.67
C GLN A 55 10.81 19.26 12.95
N SER A 56 9.48 19.06 12.93
CA SER A 56 8.63 19.11 14.14
C SER A 56 8.57 17.75 14.86
N ASN A 57 9.00 16.67 14.21
CA ASN A 57 8.83 15.28 14.66
C ASN A 57 10.14 14.67 15.20
N SER A 58 10.94 15.47 15.90
CA SER A 58 12.25 15.12 16.49
C SER A 58 12.17 14.14 17.68
N ARG A 59 11.20 13.22 17.69
CA ARG A 59 11.07 12.12 18.67
C ARG A 59 10.56 10.81 18.05
N GLY A 60 11.06 10.41 16.88
CA GLY A 60 11.17 9.00 16.45
C GLY A 60 9.95 8.08 16.64
N GLY A 61 8.73 8.60 16.46
CA GLY A 61 7.48 7.86 16.66
C GLY A 61 6.35 8.56 15.91
N ILE A 62 5.29 7.81 15.61
CA ILE A 62 4.08 8.39 14.99
C ILE A 62 3.37 9.29 16.01
N SER A 63 2.70 10.34 15.54
CA SER A 63 1.98 11.25 16.44
C SER A 63 0.72 10.57 17.00
N GLN A 64 0.23 11.00 18.18
CA GLN A 64 -1.02 10.47 18.73
C GLN A 64 -2.20 10.63 17.76
N LYS A 65 -2.27 11.77 17.04
CA LYS A 65 -3.30 12.01 16.03
C LYS A 65 -3.20 11.00 14.87
N GLU A 66 -2.00 10.80 14.33
CA GLU A 66 -1.77 9.82 13.27
C GLU A 66 -2.09 8.40 13.75
N ALA A 67 -1.76 8.07 15.00
CA ALA A 67 -2.07 6.78 15.60
C ALA A 67 -3.58 6.50 15.70
N LEU A 68 -4.37 7.51 16.08
CA LEU A 68 -5.83 7.43 16.10
C LEU A 68 -6.41 7.24 14.70
N GLU A 69 -5.88 7.97 13.70
CA GLU A 69 -6.30 7.82 12.31
C GLU A 69 -5.99 6.43 11.76
N ILE A 70 -4.80 5.88 12.04
CA ILE A 70 -4.39 4.52 11.65
C ILE A 70 -5.33 3.46 12.26
N LEU A 71 -5.75 3.62 13.52
CA LEU A 71 -6.67 2.70 14.19
C LEU A 71 -8.15 2.96 13.85
N GLY A 72 -8.45 4.06 13.15
CA GLY A 72 -9.82 4.47 12.83
C GLY A 72 -10.63 4.85 14.07
N LEU A 73 -10.01 5.55 15.01
CA LEU A 73 -10.58 5.91 16.31
C LEU A 73 -10.77 7.42 16.45
N SER A 74 -11.77 7.80 17.25
CA SER A 74 -11.97 9.20 17.63
C SER A 74 -10.95 9.64 18.67
N PRO A 75 -10.65 10.95 18.79
CA PRO A 75 -9.71 11.49 19.79
C PRO A 75 -10.02 11.14 21.24
N ASN A 76 -11.30 10.85 21.54
CA ASN A 76 -11.77 10.49 22.88
C ASN A 76 -11.90 8.97 23.08
N ALA A 77 -11.24 8.15 22.24
CA ALA A 77 -11.33 6.70 22.34
C ALA A 77 -10.73 6.19 23.65
N SER A 78 -11.43 5.27 24.31
CA SER A 78 -10.95 4.62 25.52
C SER A 78 -9.82 3.64 25.21
N ARG A 79 -9.05 3.27 26.26
CA ARG A 79 -7.99 2.27 26.16
C ARG A 79 -8.50 0.93 25.60
N GLU A 80 -9.70 0.52 25.99
CA GLU A 80 -10.34 -0.71 25.54
C GLU A 80 -10.68 -0.63 24.05
N GLN A 81 -11.15 0.53 23.58
CA GLN A 81 -11.44 0.76 22.16
C GLN A 81 -10.16 0.72 21.31
N ILE A 82 -9.06 1.26 21.82
CA ILE A 82 -7.74 1.19 21.20
C ILE A 82 -7.29 -0.26 21.00
N ILE A 83 -7.38 -1.07 22.06
CA ILE A 83 -6.98 -2.49 22.03
C ILE A 83 -7.90 -3.29 21.09
N ALA A 84 -9.21 -3.07 21.16
CA ALA A 84 -10.18 -3.75 20.31
C ALA A 84 -9.97 -3.43 18.81
N ALA A 85 -9.73 -2.17 18.47
CA ALA A 85 -9.44 -1.75 17.11
C ALA A 85 -8.12 -2.36 16.61
N TYR A 86 -7.07 -2.33 17.43
CA TYR A 86 -5.79 -2.94 17.12
C TYR A 86 -5.93 -4.45 16.82
N HIS A 87 -6.63 -5.22 17.67
CA HIS A 87 -6.82 -6.65 17.43
C HIS A 87 -7.61 -6.94 16.15
N ARG A 88 -8.67 -6.16 15.87
CA ARG A 88 -9.46 -6.28 14.65
C ARG A 88 -8.60 -6.05 13.40
N LEU A 89 -7.80 -4.98 13.40
CA LEU A 89 -6.94 -4.63 12.27
C LEU A 89 -5.79 -5.61 12.10
N MET A 90 -5.15 -6.03 13.20
CA MET A 90 -4.04 -6.98 13.16
C MET A 90 -4.46 -8.36 12.63
N LYS A 91 -5.66 -8.83 12.99
CA LYS A 91 -6.21 -10.10 12.48
C LYS A 91 -6.27 -10.14 10.95
N ASN A 92 -6.55 -9.00 10.33
CA ASN A 92 -6.65 -8.82 8.87
C ASN A 92 -5.32 -8.47 8.21
N SER A 93 -4.37 -7.94 8.99
CA SER A 93 -3.08 -7.45 8.48
C SER A 93 -1.97 -8.49 8.55
N HIS A 94 -2.25 -9.67 9.09
CA HIS A 94 -1.26 -10.74 9.23
C HIS A 94 -0.81 -11.27 7.85
N PRO A 95 0.51 -11.38 7.58
CA PRO A 95 1.05 -11.82 6.30
C PRO A 95 0.54 -13.20 5.87
N ASP A 96 0.34 -14.11 6.82
CA ASP A 96 -0.21 -15.45 6.59
C ASP A 96 -1.65 -15.45 6.03
N ARG A 97 -2.36 -14.33 6.12
CA ARG A 97 -3.71 -14.14 5.55
C ARG A 97 -3.73 -13.14 4.39
N GLY A 98 -2.57 -12.88 3.78
CA GLY A 98 -2.42 -11.91 2.69
C GLY A 98 -2.25 -10.46 3.13
N GLY A 99 -1.98 -10.22 4.42
CA GLY A 99 -1.71 -8.89 4.96
C GLY A 99 -0.27 -8.42 4.72
N SER A 100 0.00 -7.14 5.01
CA SER A 100 1.33 -6.54 4.82
C SER A 100 2.08 -6.43 6.14
N ALA A 101 3.32 -6.95 6.18
CA ALA A 101 4.23 -6.80 7.31
C ALA A 101 4.46 -5.32 7.68
N TYR A 102 4.52 -4.44 6.67
CA TYR A 102 4.62 -3.00 6.88
C TYR A 102 3.38 -2.44 7.59
N PHE A 103 2.19 -2.90 7.20
CA PHE A 103 0.95 -2.44 7.83
C PHE A 103 0.83 -2.94 9.27
N ALA A 104 1.22 -4.20 9.53
CA ALA A 104 1.31 -4.73 10.89
C ALA A 104 2.26 -3.90 11.77
N GLN A 105 3.44 -3.53 11.24
CA GLN A 105 4.38 -2.66 11.94
C GLN A 105 3.77 -1.29 12.25
N LYS A 106 3.05 -0.69 11.29
CA LYS A 106 2.39 0.61 11.47
C LYS A 106 1.26 0.57 12.51
N LEU A 107 0.49 -0.52 12.56
CA LEU A 107 -0.51 -0.77 13.63
C LEU A 107 0.13 -0.91 15.01
N ASN A 108 1.28 -1.58 15.11
CA ASN A 108 2.03 -1.71 16.37
C ASN A 108 2.49 -0.34 16.87
N GLN A 109 3.11 0.46 15.99
CA GLN A 109 3.53 1.83 16.31
C GLN A 109 2.36 2.70 16.79
N ALA A 110 1.17 2.52 16.23
CA ALA A 110 -0.02 3.29 16.61
C ALA A 110 -0.54 2.93 17.98
N ARG A 111 -0.64 1.64 18.28
CA ARG A 111 -0.95 1.16 19.62
C ARG A 111 0.06 1.70 20.64
N ASP A 112 1.35 1.59 20.35
CA ASP A 112 2.42 1.94 21.28
C ASP A 112 2.45 3.46 21.53
N SER A 113 2.17 4.27 20.50
CA SER A 113 2.05 5.73 20.65
C SER A 113 0.88 6.17 21.53
N LEU A 114 -0.22 5.42 21.56
CA LEU A 114 -1.41 5.78 22.33
C LEU A 114 -1.43 5.20 23.74
N LEU A 115 -0.82 4.03 23.91
CA LEU A 115 -0.77 3.33 25.20
C LEU A 115 0.51 3.63 26.00
N GLY A 116 1.53 4.21 25.35
CA GLY A 116 2.80 4.56 26.00
C GLY A 116 3.69 3.35 26.29
N ASN A 117 3.45 2.22 25.63
CA ASN A 117 4.21 0.99 25.83
C ASN A 117 5.36 0.95 24.83
N LYS A 118 6.54 1.40 25.24
CA LYS A 118 7.81 1.18 24.53
C LYS A 118 8.71 0.28 25.37
#